data_AF-A0A8X8CNW6-F1
#
_entry.id   AF-A0A8X8CNW6-F1
#
_cell.length_a   1.000
_cell.length_b   1.000
_cell.length_c   1.000
_cell.angle_alpha   90.00
_cell.angle_beta   90.00
_cell.angle_gamma   90.00
#
_symmetry.space_group_name_H-M   'P 1'
#
loop_
_entity.id
_entity.type
_entity.pdbx_description
1 polymer ?
#
loop_
_entity_poly.entity_id
_entity_poly.type
_entity_poly.pdbx_seq_one_letter_code
_entity_poly.pdbx_strand_id
1 'polypeptide(L)'
;MSGEGKVVCVTGGSGYIASWLVKLLLLRGYTVKATVRDPNDPKRTEHLLNLDGAKERLHLLKANLVEEGSFDPVVDGCESVFHVASPVFLGTNDPQADLIEPAVKGTLNVLNSCAKFPSVKRVILTSSMASVAFNGKPLTPDVVVDETWFSDSAFCVSNKLWYMASKTLAEEAAWKFAKETGIDMVTINPGFVIGPLLQPTLNSSAELFLDHINGGAQGAPRLPSEIYRFVDVRDVAYAHIQALEIPSASGRYCLVGRVTHVSDAVKIAHELYPTLPFPEK
;
A
#
# COMPACT_ATOMS: atom_id res chain seq x y z
N MET A 1 -21.03 10.31 -4.11
CA MET A 1 -21.69 9.49 -5.15
C MET A 1 -21.90 8.11 -4.57
N SER A 2 -23.04 7.45 -4.76
CA SER A 2 -23.19 6.05 -4.33
C SER A 2 -22.39 5.14 -5.28
N GLY A 3 -21.73 4.11 -4.75
CA GLY A 3 -21.00 3.11 -5.53
C GLY A 3 -21.89 2.08 -6.21
N GLU A 4 -23.21 2.20 -6.04
CA GLU A 4 -24.18 1.24 -6.55
C GLU A 4 -24.09 1.10 -8.08
N GLY A 5 -24.07 -0.16 -8.54
CA GLY A 5 -23.94 -0.49 -9.96
C GLY A 5 -22.52 -0.29 -10.53
N LYS A 6 -21.55 0.19 -9.73
CA LYS A 6 -20.15 0.33 -10.16
C LYS A 6 -19.31 -0.85 -9.70
N VAL A 7 -18.49 -1.36 -10.60
CA VAL A 7 -17.57 -2.47 -10.34
C VAL A 7 -16.14 -1.95 -10.27
N VAL A 8 -15.42 -2.31 -9.22
CA VAL A 8 -14.01 -1.92 -9.02
C VAL A 8 -13.15 -3.14 -8.72
N CYS A 9 -11.88 -3.08 -9.16
CA CYS A 9 -10.88 -4.09 -8.83
C CYS A 9 -10.01 -3.63 -7.66
N VAL A 10 -9.70 -4.51 -6.71
CA VAL A 10 -8.70 -4.29 -5.66
C VAL A 10 -7.67 -5.40 -5.70
N THR A 11 -6.44 -5.10 -6.08
CA THR A 11 -5.39 -6.12 -6.16
C THR A 11 -4.82 -6.43 -4.77
N GLY A 12 -4.56 -7.71 -4.46
CA GLY A 12 -3.96 -8.09 -3.18
C GLY A 12 -4.91 -7.87 -2.01
N GLY A 13 -6.20 -8.18 -2.21
CA GLY A 13 -7.31 -7.92 -1.28
C GLY A 13 -7.07 -8.42 0.15
N SER A 14 -6.28 -9.48 0.32
CA SER A 14 -5.95 -10.04 1.64
C SER A 14 -4.89 -9.27 2.42
N GLY A 15 -4.37 -8.17 1.87
CA GLY A 15 -3.39 -7.30 2.51
C GLY A 15 -4.03 -6.30 3.47
N TYR A 16 -3.19 -5.63 4.26
CA TYR A 16 -3.65 -4.75 5.34
C TYR A 16 -4.45 -3.54 4.86
N ILE A 17 -3.87 -2.73 3.96
CA ILE A 17 -4.57 -1.59 3.35
C ILE A 17 -5.74 -2.08 2.48
N ALA A 18 -5.51 -3.14 1.71
CA ALA A 18 -6.47 -3.66 0.74
C ALA A 18 -7.75 -4.18 1.41
N SER A 19 -7.66 -4.91 2.52
CA SER A 19 -8.83 -5.42 3.24
C SER A 19 -9.69 -4.29 3.82
N TRP A 20 -9.09 -3.22 4.33
CA TRP A 20 -9.81 -2.01 4.74
C TRP A 20 -10.46 -1.30 3.56
N LEU A 21 -9.76 -1.19 2.43
CA LEU A 21 -10.31 -0.61 1.21
C LEU A 21 -11.51 -1.43 0.69
N VAL A 22 -11.41 -2.77 0.65
CA VAL A 22 -12.51 -3.67 0.29
C VAL A 22 -13.71 -3.44 1.21
N LYS A 23 -13.49 -3.41 2.53
CA LYS A 23 -14.54 -3.14 3.53
C LYS A 23 -15.26 -1.83 3.24
N LEU A 24 -14.53 -0.74 3.06
CA LEU A 24 -15.12 0.59 2.86
C LEU A 24 -15.81 0.70 1.49
N LEU A 25 -15.29 0.08 0.44
CA LEU A 25 -15.95 0.03 -0.87
C LEU A 25 -17.29 -0.72 -0.80
N LEU A 26 -17.33 -1.88 -0.14
CA LEU A 26 -18.57 -2.65 0.06
C LEU A 26 -19.62 -1.84 0.83
N LEU A 27 -19.21 -1.15 1.91
CA LEU A 27 -20.09 -0.28 2.69
C LEU A 27 -20.64 0.91 1.88
N ARG A 28 -19.92 1.34 0.84
CA ARG A 28 -20.34 2.43 -0.08
C ARG A 28 -21.17 1.94 -1.28
N GLY A 29 -21.44 0.64 -1.37
CA GLY A 29 -22.32 0.07 -2.38
C GLY A 29 -21.63 -0.51 -3.62
N TYR A 30 -20.30 -0.47 -3.69
CA TYR A 30 -19.55 -0.99 -4.83
C TYR A 30 -19.61 -2.52 -4.90
N THR A 31 -19.60 -3.04 -6.13
CA THR A 31 -19.20 -4.43 -6.39
C THR A 31 -17.68 -4.49 -6.48
N VAL A 32 -17.06 -5.33 -5.66
CA VAL A 32 -15.60 -5.40 -5.52
C VAL A 32 -15.09 -6.73 -6.07
N LYS A 33 -14.25 -6.66 -7.09
CA LYS A 33 -13.44 -7.79 -7.54
C LYS A 33 -12.07 -7.71 -6.87
N ALA A 34 -11.80 -8.56 -5.88
CA ALA A 34 -10.55 -8.53 -5.14
C ALA A 34 -9.64 -9.71 -5.54
N THR A 35 -8.35 -9.44 -5.80
CA THR A 35 -7.41 -10.52 -6.09
C THR A 35 -6.75 -11.06 -4.84
N VAL A 36 -6.58 -12.38 -4.78
CA VAL A 36 -5.76 -13.09 -3.80
C VAL A 36 -4.92 -14.15 -4.52
N ARG A 37 -3.82 -14.60 -3.91
CA ARG A 37 -2.95 -15.63 -4.51
C ARG A 37 -3.65 -17.00 -4.56
N ASP A 38 -4.43 -17.31 -3.54
CA ASP A 38 -5.25 -18.51 -3.46
C ASP A 38 -6.61 -18.16 -2.83
N PRO A 39 -7.70 -18.13 -3.62
CA PRO A 39 -9.05 -17.91 -3.12
C PRO A 39 -9.55 -19.01 -2.17
N ASN A 40 -8.92 -20.18 -2.19
CA ASN A 40 -9.30 -21.32 -1.35
C ASN A 40 -8.54 -21.36 -0.02
N ASP A 41 -7.62 -20.44 0.24
CA ASP A 41 -6.92 -20.34 1.53
C ASP A 41 -7.74 -19.51 2.54
N PRO A 42 -8.44 -20.14 3.51
CA PRO A 42 -9.29 -19.42 4.44
C PRO A 42 -8.52 -18.41 5.29
N LYS A 43 -7.21 -18.63 5.56
CA LYS A 43 -6.38 -17.69 6.31
C LYS A 43 -6.24 -16.35 5.59
N ARG A 44 -6.39 -16.35 4.27
CA ARG A 44 -6.27 -15.17 3.41
C ARG A 44 -7.62 -14.61 2.98
N THR A 45 -8.72 -15.37 3.09
CA THR A 45 -10.02 -14.97 2.54
C THR A 45 -11.13 -14.79 3.56
N GLU A 46 -11.09 -15.49 4.70
CA GLU A 46 -12.19 -15.48 5.68
C GLU A 46 -12.50 -14.08 6.22
N HIS A 47 -11.46 -13.29 6.53
CA HIS A 47 -11.63 -11.91 6.99
C HIS A 47 -12.25 -10.98 5.93
N LEU A 48 -12.18 -11.32 4.65
CA LEU A 48 -12.84 -10.58 3.56
C LEU A 48 -14.28 -11.06 3.37
N LEU A 49 -14.50 -12.38 3.41
CA LEU A 49 -15.80 -13.00 3.24
C LEU A 49 -16.76 -12.67 4.40
N ASN A 50 -16.23 -12.36 5.58
CA ASN A 50 -17.00 -11.93 6.76
C ASN A 50 -17.34 -10.43 6.77
N LEU A 51 -16.97 -9.65 5.74
CA LEU A 51 -17.30 -8.23 5.66
C LEU A 51 -18.78 -8.02 5.30
N ASP A 52 -19.38 -6.95 5.84
CA ASP A 52 -20.74 -6.56 5.50
C ASP A 52 -20.89 -6.30 3.99
N GLY A 53 -21.83 -7.01 3.36
CA GLY A 53 -22.09 -6.95 1.93
C GLY A 53 -21.15 -7.80 1.05
N ALA A 54 -20.22 -8.55 1.63
CA ALA A 54 -19.31 -9.40 0.88
C ALA A 54 -20.04 -10.54 0.15
N LYS A 55 -21.04 -11.15 0.80
CA LYS A 55 -21.80 -12.27 0.22
C LYS A 55 -22.47 -11.90 -1.12
N GLU A 56 -22.90 -10.65 -1.26
CA GLU A 56 -23.62 -10.16 -2.44
C GLU A 56 -22.70 -9.50 -3.47
N ARG A 57 -21.60 -8.86 -3.02
CA ARG A 57 -20.85 -7.90 -3.85
C ARG A 57 -19.34 -8.11 -3.87
N LEU A 58 -18.79 -9.05 -3.10
CA LEU A 58 -17.37 -9.39 -3.14
C LEU A 58 -17.14 -10.61 -4.03
N HIS A 59 -16.27 -10.45 -5.02
CA HIS A 59 -15.79 -11.53 -5.87
C HIS A 59 -14.30 -11.71 -5.65
N LEU A 60 -13.89 -12.86 -5.13
CA LEU A 60 -12.49 -13.21 -4.97
C LEU A 60 -11.98 -13.92 -6.23
N LEU A 61 -10.91 -13.39 -6.82
CA LEU A 61 -10.28 -13.97 -8.00
C LEU A 61 -8.81 -14.29 -7.72
N LYS A 62 -8.33 -15.37 -8.33
CA LYS A 62 -6.92 -15.72 -8.31
C LYS A 62 -6.16 -14.80 -9.26
N ALA A 63 -5.10 -14.18 -8.77
CA ALA A 63 -4.11 -13.49 -9.62
C ALA A 63 -2.73 -13.53 -8.99
N ASN A 64 -1.69 -13.47 -9.82
CA ASN A 64 -0.31 -13.46 -9.35
C ASN A 64 0.44 -12.29 -10.00
N LEU A 65 1.09 -11.48 -9.15
CA LEU A 65 1.74 -10.26 -9.55
C LEU A 65 2.78 -10.46 -10.68
N VAL A 66 3.48 -11.59 -10.69
CA VAL A 66 4.53 -11.91 -11.67
C VAL A 66 4.06 -12.76 -12.86
N GLU A 67 2.78 -13.16 -12.89
CA GLU A 67 2.21 -13.94 -13.99
C GLU A 67 1.48 -12.99 -14.95
N GLU A 68 2.03 -12.84 -16.15
CA GLU A 68 1.51 -11.94 -17.18
C GLU A 68 0.05 -12.28 -17.53
N GLY A 69 -0.80 -11.25 -17.59
CA GLY A 69 -2.22 -11.41 -17.95
C GLY A 69 -3.10 -12.01 -16.86
N SER A 70 -2.53 -12.40 -15.70
CA SER A 70 -3.31 -12.95 -14.59
C SER A 70 -4.33 -11.97 -13.99
N PHE A 71 -4.18 -10.66 -14.29
CA PHE A 71 -5.12 -9.63 -13.88
C PHE A 71 -6.19 -9.31 -14.94
N ASP A 72 -6.11 -9.87 -16.15
CA ASP A 72 -7.08 -9.59 -17.20
C ASP A 72 -8.52 -9.93 -16.75
N PRO A 73 -8.82 -11.12 -16.16
CA PRO A 73 -10.18 -11.47 -15.74
C PRO A 73 -10.74 -10.61 -14.60
N VAL A 74 -9.87 -10.12 -13.71
CA VAL A 74 -10.31 -9.28 -12.58
C VAL A 74 -10.56 -7.84 -13.03
N VAL A 75 -9.80 -7.34 -14.00
CA VAL A 75 -9.90 -5.97 -14.51
C VAL A 75 -11.07 -5.82 -15.48
N ASP A 76 -11.39 -6.85 -16.25
CA ASP A 76 -12.51 -6.82 -17.20
C ASP A 76 -13.83 -6.40 -16.53
N GLY A 77 -14.52 -5.42 -17.14
CA GLY A 77 -15.77 -4.85 -16.65
C GLY A 77 -15.64 -3.94 -15.42
N CYS A 78 -14.42 -3.67 -14.92
CA CYS A 78 -14.22 -2.69 -13.85
C CYS A 78 -14.18 -1.26 -14.40
N GLU A 79 -14.82 -0.33 -13.70
CA GLU A 79 -14.70 1.12 -13.96
C GLU A 79 -13.36 1.66 -13.45
N SER A 80 -12.80 1.07 -12.39
CA SER A 80 -11.55 1.53 -11.80
C SER A 80 -10.79 0.40 -11.12
N VAL A 81 -9.48 0.56 -11.02
CA VAL A 81 -8.57 -0.43 -10.43
C VAL A 81 -7.76 0.21 -9.32
N PHE A 82 -7.81 -0.39 -8.14
CA PHE A 82 -6.95 -0.07 -7.01
C PHE A 82 -5.79 -1.06 -6.99
N HIS A 83 -4.61 -0.62 -7.45
CA HIS A 83 -3.41 -1.44 -7.39
C HIS A 83 -2.72 -1.26 -6.03
N VAL A 84 -3.06 -2.14 -5.09
CA VAL A 84 -2.51 -2.14 -3.71
C VAL A 84 -1.43 -3.22 -3.52
N ALA A 85 -1.39 -4.23 -4.40
CA ALA A 85 -0.52 -5.38 -4.25
C ALA A 85 0.94 -4.99 -4.51
N SER A 86 1.81 -5.22 -3.53
CA SER A 86 3.24 -4.96 -3.71
C SER A 86 4.06 -5.85 -2.77
N PRO A 87 5.24 -6.32 -3.20
CA PRO A 87 6.14 -7.04 -2.32
C PRO A 87 6.60 -6.13 -1.16
N VAL A 88 6.52 -6.64 0.07
CA VAL A 88 7.06 -5.98 1.27
C VAL A 88 7.99 -6.99 1.93
N PHE A 89 9.26 -6.93 1.57
CA PHE A 89 10.33 -7.74 2.16
C PHE A 89 11.49 -6.83 2.56
N LEU A 90 11.90 -6.93 3.83
CA LEU A 90 13.01 -6.15 4.40
C LEU A 90 14.30 -6.98 4.55
N GLY A 91 14.23 -8.30 4.34
CA GLY A 91 15.39 -9.20 4.36
C GLY A 91 15.50 -9.98 3.06
N THR A 92 16.57 -9.76 2.31
CA THR A 92 16.86 -10.46 1.05
C THR A 92 18.38 -10.46 0.79
N ASN A 93 18.87 -11.55 0.21
CA ASN A 93 20.25 -11.67 -0.25
C ASN A 93 20.42 -11.18 -1.71
N ASP A 94 19.32 -11.09 -2.46
CA ASP A 94 19.27 -10.55 -3.83
C ASP A 94 18.12 -9.52 -3.96
N PRO A 95 18.36 -8.27 -3.53
CA PRO A 95 17.34 -7.21 -3.58
C PRO A 95 16.83 -6.91 -4.98
N GLN A 96 17.62 -7.22 -6.02
CA GLN A 96 17.22 -7.01 -7.40
C GLN A 96 16.11 -8.00 -7.77
N ALA A 97 16.36 -9.29 -7.60
CA ALA A 97 15.43 -10.35 -7.97
C ALA A 97 14.21 -10.45 -7.02
N ASP A 98 14.41 -10.18 -5.73
CA ASP A 98 13.37 -10.42 -4.72
C ASP A 98 12.45 -9.21 -4.48
N LEU A 99 12.91 -7.99 -4.79
CA LEU A 99 12.20 -6.77 -4.41
C LEU A 99 12.02 -5.78 -5.57
N ILE A 100 13.10 -5.38 -6.24
CA ILE A 100 13.03 -4.36 -7.30
C ILE A 100 12.27 -4.89 -8.52
N GLU A 101 12.70 -6.03 -9.08
CA GLU A 101 12.08 -6.58 -10.29
C GLU A 101 10.60 -6.94 -10.08
N PRO A 102 10.21 -7.64 -9.00
CA PRO A 102 8.80 -7.98 -8.80
C PRO A 102 7.92 -6.75 -8.56
N ALA A 103 8.44 -5.69 -7.94
CA ALA A 103 7.70 -4.44 -7.75
C ALA A 103 7.41 -3.75 -9.11
N VAL A 104 8.43 -3.61 -9.96
CA VAL A 104 8.28 -2.97 -11.28
C VAL A 104 7.45 -3.84 -12.22
N LYS A 105 7.82 -5.13 -12.39
CA LYS A 105 7.09 -6.07 -13.28
C LYS A 105 5.64 -6.22 -12.84
N GLY A 106 5.41 -6.30 -11.53
CA GLY A 106 4.08 -6.38 -10.96
C GLY A 106 3.20 -5.19 -11.27
N THR A 107 3.74 -3.99 -11.07
CA THR A 107 3.04 -2.74 -11.35
C THR A 107 2.68 -2.65 -12.83
N LEU A 108 3.65 -2.93 -13.72
CA LEU A 108 3.41 -2.92 -15.16
C LEU A 108 2.44 -4.02 -15.61
N ASN A 109 2.45 -5.20 -14.99
CA ASN A 109 1.52 -6.28 -15.32
C ASN A 109 0.06 -5.84 -15.10
N VAL A 110 -0.23 -5.23 -13.95
CA VAL A 110 -1.58 -4.70 -13.65
C VAL A 110 -1.96 -3.57 -14.61
N LEU A 111 -1.04 -2.64 -14.88
CA LEU A 111 -1.29 -1.52 -15.81
C LEU A 111 -1.50 -1.99 -17.25
N ASN A 112 -0.77 -3.03 -17.69
CA ASN A 112 -1.00 -3.66 -18.99
C ASN A 112 -2.41 -4.25 -19.09
N SER A 113 -2.90 -4.93 -18.05
CA SER A 113 -4.30 -5.35 -18.01
C SER A 113 -5.24 -4.15 -18.11
N CYS A 114 -5.01 -3.08 -17.33
CA CYS A 114 -5.85 -1.88 -17.38
C CYS A 114 -5.92 -1.25 -18.78
N ALA A 115 -4.79 -1.20 -19.51
CA ALA A 115 -4.74 -0.65 -20.87
C ALA A 115 -5.53 -1.47 -21.90
N LYS A 116 -5.72 -2.77 -21.67
CA LYS A 116 -6.48 -3.66 -22.57
C LYS A 116 -7.99 -3.47 -22.47
N PHE A 117 -8.50 -3.00 -21.33
CA PHE A 117 -9.94 -2.95 -21.05
C PHE A 117 -10.45 -1.51 -20.99
N PRO A 118 -11.16 -1.02 -22.03
CA PRO A 118 -11.65 0.36 -22.11
C PRO A 118 -12.64 0.76 -21.02
N SER A 119 -13.19 -0.21 -20.27
CA SER A 119 -14.04 0.05 -19.11
C SER A 119 -13.30 0.77 -17.98
N VAL A 120 -11.98 0.59 -17.88
CA VAL A 120 -11.16 1.18 -16.83
C VAL A 120 -10.95 2.65 -17.13
N LYS A 121 -11.55 3.50 -16.30
CA LYS A 121 -11.48 4.96 -16.42
C LYS A 121 -10.37 5.58 -15.59
N ARG A 122 -10.03 4.96 -14.45
CA ARG A 122 -9.01 5.45 -13.53
C ARG A 122 -8.31 4.31 -12.80
N VAL A 123 -6.99 4.46 -12.63
CA VAL A 123 -6.17 3.59 -11.78
C VAL A 123 -5.70 4.35 -10.56
N ILE A 124 -5.90 3.78 -9.37
CA ILE A 124 -5.39 4.32 -8.11
C ILE A 124 -4.29 3.37 -7.64
N LEU A 125 -3.05 3.86 -7.66
CA LEU A 125 -1.87 3.09 -7.26
C LEU A 125 -1.49 3.39 -5.81
N THR A 126 -1.37 2.35 -4.99
CA THR A 126 -0.77 2.48 -3.66
C THR A 126 0.76 2.48 -3.78
N SER A 127 1.34 3.67 -3.70
CA SER A 127 2.78 3.85 -3.64
C SER A 127 3.25 4.00 -2.18
N SER A 128 4.18 4.91 -1.88
CA SER A 128 4.72 5.11 -0.54
C SER A 128 5.43 6.47 -0.42
N MET A 129 5.54 7.00 0.80
CA MET A 129 6.51 8.08 1.10
C MET A 129 7.97 7.69 0.78
N ALA A 130 8.24 6.39 0.59
CA ALA A 130 9.53 5.89 0.14
C ALA A 130 9.91 6.37 -1.27
N SER A 131 8.95 6.71 -2.14
CA SER A 131 9.19 7.31 -3.48
C SER A 131 9.18 8.85 -3.47
N VAL A 132 8.99 9.47 -2.31
CA VAL A 132 8.91 10.93 -2.14
C VAL A 132 10.15 11.48 -1.43
N ALA A 133 10.46 10.94 -0.25
CA ALA A 133 11.31 11.62 0.73
C ALA A 133 12.81 11.27 0.69
N PHE A 134 13.27 10.38 -0.21
CA PHE A 134 14.62 9.81 -0.18
C PHE A 134 15.48 10.29 -1.35
N ASN A 135 15.83 11.59 -1.34
CA ASN A 135 16.64 12.25 -2.39
C ASN A 135 17.94 12.87 -1.87
N GLY A 136 18.40 12.44 -0.70
CA GLY A 136 19.63 12.93 -0.07
C GLY A 136 19.51 14.30 0.62
N LYS A 137 18.38 15.01 0.48
CA LYS A 137 18.14 16.25 1.24
C LYS A 137 17.93 15.93 2.72
N PRO A 138 18.44 16.77 3.65
CA PRO A 138 18.23 16.59 5.07
C PRO A 138 16.75 16.77 5.45
N LEU A 139 16.27 15.95 6.37
CA LEU A 139 14.89 15.98 6.86
C LEU A 139 14.88 16.49 8.31
N THR A 140 14.95 17.81 8.47
CA THR A 140 14.93 18.50 9.77
C THR A 140 13.50 18.92 10.15
N PRO A 141 13.22 19.34 11.40
CA PRO A 141 11.88 19.69 11.85
C PRO A 141 11.16 20.78 11.01
N ASP A 142 11.92 21.72 10.42
CA ASP A 142 11.36 22.81 9.63
C ASP A 142 11.14 22.44 8.14
N VAL A 143 11.56 21.24 7.72
CA VAL A 143 11.43 20.79 6.33
C VAL A 143 10.01 20.28 6.08
N VAL A 144 9.32 20.94 5.15
CA VAL A 144 8.05 20.46 4.61
C VAL A 144 8.34 19.61 3.38
N VAL A 145 7.97 18.33 3.45
CA VAL A 145 7.99 17.40 2.33
C VAL A 145 6.61 17.35 1.72
N ASP A 146 6.52 17.53 0.40
CA ASP A 146 5.29 17.50 -0.37
C ASP A 146 5.47 16.66 -1.65
N GLU A 147 4.45 16.64 -2.51
CA GLU A 147 4.42 15.86 -3.74
C GLU A 147 5.39 16.33 -4.83
N THR A 148 6.00 17.51 -4.67
CA THR A 148 7.06 18.00 -5.58
C THR A 148 8.39 17.30 -5.31
N TRP A 149 8.51 16.60 -4.18
CA TRP A 149 9.67 15.80 -3.85
C TRP A 149 9.58 14.42 -4.50
N PHE A 150 10.66 14.01 -5.16
CA PHE A 150 10.84 12.66 -5.69
C PHE A 150 12.08 12.07 -5.04
N SER A 151 11.97 10.81 -4.60
CA SER A 151 13.14 10.05 -4.18
C SER A 151 14.09 9.83 -5.36
N ASP A 152 15.38 9.74 -5.07
CA ASP A 152 16.40 9.40 -6.06
C ASP A 152 16.73 7.91 -5.93
N SER A 153 16.41 7.14 -6.97
CA SER A 153 16.63 5.69 -6.99
C SER A 153 18.12 5.34 -6.94
N ALA A 154 19.01 6.11 -7.56
CA ALA A 154 20.46 5.91 -7.51
C ALA A 154 21.02 6.21 -6.12
N PHE A 155 20.52 7.26 -5.46
CA PHE A 155 20.80 7.53 -4.05
C PHE A 155 20.35 6.36 -3.16
N CYS A 156 19.13 5.85 -3.36
CA CYS A 156 18.62 4.73 -2.59
C CYS A 156 19.47 3.47 -2.77
N VAL A 157 19.82 3.11 -4.00
CA VAL A 157 20.66 1.94 -4.33
C VAL A 157 22.05 2.06 -3.72
N SER A 158 22.72 3.21 -3.90
CA SER A 158 24.07 3.43 -3.36
C SER A 158 24.13 3.35 -1.83
N ASN A 159 23.04 3.69 -1.15
CA ASN A 159 22.89 3.58 0.30
C ASN A 159 22.22 2.28 0.77
N LYS A 160 22.03 1.29 -0.13
CA LYS A 160 21.38 -0.01 0.16
C LYS A 160 19.96 0.11 0.72
N LEU A 161 19.26 1.19 0.39
CA LEU A 161 17.85 1.44 0.72
C LEU A 161 16.92 0.74 -0.28
N TRP A 162 17.04 -0.59 -0.37
CA TRP A 162 16.45 -1.38 -1.45
C TRP A 162 14.93 -1.28 -1.55
N TYR A 163 14.23 -1.23 -0.42
CA TYR A 163 12.78 -1.01 -0.41
C TYR A 163 12.40 0.35 -1.01
N MET A 164 13.12 1.40 -0.64
CA MET A 164 12.90 2.75 -1.17
C MET A 164 13.19 2.79 -2.67
N ALA A 165 14.28 2.15 -3.11
CA ALA A 165 14.59 2.00 -4.54
C ALA A 165 13.46 1.27 -5.29
N SER A 166 12.96 0.14 -4.76
CA SER A 166 11.89 -0.64 -5.40
C SER A 166 10.59 0.15 -5.56
N LYS A 167 10.17 0.90 -4.53
CA LYS A 167 8.97 1.73 -4.57
C LYS A 167 9.12 2.93 -5.50
N THR A 168 10.31 3.53 -5.52
CA THR A 168 10.63 4.65 -6.42
C THR A 168 10.56 4.20 -7.88
N LEU A 169 11.29 3.13 -8.23
CA LEU A 169 11.33 2.61 -9.59
C LEU A 169 9.97 2.10 -10.09
N ALA A 170 9.17 1.48 -9.21
CA ALA A 170 7.83 1.04 -9.56
C ALA A 170 6.88 2.21 -9.87
N GLU A 171 6.92 3.27 -9.06
CA GLU A 171 6.10 4.47 -9.31
C GLU A 171 6.55 5.24 -10.55
N GLU A 172 7.86 5.38 -10.79
CA GLU A 172 8.41 5.99 -12.01
C GLU A 172 7.96 5.22 -13.26
N ALA A 173 8.06 3.89 -13.24
CA ALA A 173 7.60 3.04 -14.33
C ALA A 173 6.09 3.17 -14.56
N ALA A 174 5.30 3.26 -13.49
CA ALA A 174 3.86 3.45 -13.57
C ALA A 174 3.48 4.79 -14.23
N TRP A 175 4.10 5.89 -13.81
CA TRP A 175 3.83 7.21 -14.40
C TRP A 175 4.26 7.30 -15.85
N LYS A 176 5.41 6.70 -16.19
CA LYS A 176 5.85 6.60 -17.59
C LYS A 176 4.82 5.84 -18.43
N PHE A 177 4.38 4.67 -17.96
CA PHE A 177 3.38 3.86 -18.66
C PHE A 177 2.04 4.61 -18.82
N ALA A 178 1.55 5.23 -17.74
CA ALA A 178 0.30 5.97 -17.76
C ALA A 178 0.33 7.13 -18.77
N LYS A 179 1.47 7.85 -18.85
CA LYS A 179 1.68 8.92 -19.83
C LYS A 179 1.69 8.40 -21.27
N GLU A 180 2.32 7.25 -21.51
CA GLU A 180 2.43 6.65 -22.85
C GLU A 180 1.10 6.05 -23.35
N THR A 181 0.26 5.55 -22.44
CA THR A 181 -1.01 4.88 -22.76
C THR A 181 -2.23 5.77 -22.60
N GLY A 182 -2.10 6.93 -21.95
CA GLY A 182 -3.22 7.84 -21.67
C GLY A 182 -4.12 7.39 -20.51
N ILE A 183 -3.67 6.43 -19.68
CA ILE A 183 -4.41 6.02 -18.48
C ILE A 183 -4.45 7.18 -17.47
N ASP A 184 -5.64 7.53 -17.00
CA ASP A 184 -5.81 8.41 -15.85
C ASP A 184 -5.38 7.67 -14.57
N MET A 185 -4.34 8.17 -13.92
CA MET A 185 -3.74 7.55 -12.75
C MET A 185 -3.56 8.56 -11.61
N VAL A 186 -3.82 8.09 -10.38
CA VAL A 186 -3.51 8.81 -9.14
C VAL A 186 -2.69 7.89 -8.24
N THR A 187 -1.67 8.43 -7.58
CA THR A 187 -0.88 7.68 -6.58
C THR A 187 -1.20 8.15 -5.17
N ILE A 188 -1.39 7.19 -4.26
CA ILE A 188 -1.47 7.45 -2.82
C ILE A 188 -0.14 7.02 -2.21
N ASN A 189 0.54 7.94 -1.52
CA ASN A 189 1.89 7.77 -0.99
C ASN A 189 1.84 7.73 0.54
N PRO A 190 1.39 6.62 1.16
CA PRO A 190 1.32 6.50 2.61
C PRO A 190 2.71 6.42 3.25
N GLY A 191 2.80 6.94 4.48
CA GLY A 191 3.92 6.70 5.37
C GLY A 191 3.85 5.33 6.05
N PHE A 192 4.12 5.29 7.34
CA PHE A 192 4.09 4.09 8.18
C PHE A 192 2.64 3.80 8.63
N VAL A 193 1.99 2.84 7.97
CA VAL A 193 0.56 2.57 8.17
C VAL A 193 0.32 1.74 9.42
N ILE A 194 -0.48 2.28 10.35
CA ILE A 194 -0.91 1.64 11.61
C ILE A 194 -2.43 1.66 11.75
N GLY A 195 -2.96 0.98 12.76
CA GLY A 195 -4.40 0.96 13.06
C GLY A 195 -4.95 -0.44 13.30
N PRO A 196 -6.27 -0.60 13.37
CA PRO A 196 -6.87 -1.90 13.71
C PRO A 196 -6.68 -2.92 12.57
N LEU A 197 -6.51 -4.18 12.92
CA LEU A 197 -6.34 -5.29 11.97
C LEU A 197 -7.71 -5.92 11.64
N LEU A 198 -7.96 -6.20 10.36
CA LEU A 198 -9.08 -7.04 9.93
C LEU A 198 -8.63 -8.49 9.69
N GLN A 199 -7.43 -8.65 9.16
CA GLN A 199 -6.80 -9.94 8.91
C GLN A 199 -6.25 -10.55 10.22
N PRO A 200 -6.18 -11.90 10.33
CA PRO A 200 -5.72 -12.58 11.55
C PRO A 200 -4.19 -12.55 11.74
N THR A 201 -3.44 -11.85 10.88
CA THR A 201 -1.98 -11.80 10.88
C THR A 201 -1.46 -10.37 10.95
N LEU A 202 -0.38 -10.13 11.69
CA LEU A 202 0.30 -8.83 11.68
C LEU A 202 0.82 -8.51 10.28
N ASN A 203 0.70 -7.25 9.86
CA ASN A 203 1.44 -6.72 8.72
C ASN A 203 2.82 -6.23 9.18
N SER A 204 3.75 -6.03 8.25
CA SER A 204 5.13 -5.64 8.57
C SER A 204 5.23 -4.37 9.43
N SER A 205 4.33 -3.40 9.25
CA SER A 205 4.32 -2.17 10.06
C SER A 205 3.83 -2.42 11.49
N ALA A 206 2.77 -3.21 11.67
CA ALA A 206 2.30 -3.57 13.00
C ALA A 206 3.28 -4.50 13.74
N GLU A 207 3.92 -5.42 13.01
CA GLU A 207 4.99 -6.28 13.54
C GLU A 207 6.18 -5.45 14.00
N LEU A 208 6.69 -4.54 13.16
CA LEU A 208 7.79 -3.66 13.55
C LEU A 208 7.41 -2.77 14.74
N PHE A 209 6.19 -2.23 14.79
CA PHE A 209 5.75 -1.43 15.93
C PHE A 209 5.62 -2.26 17.21
N LEU A 210 5.13 -3.49 17.10
CA LEU A 210 5.07 -4.44 18.21
C LEU A 210 6.48 -4.79 18.72
N ASP A 211 7.44 -4.96 17.83
CA ASP A 211 8.83 -5.19 18.21
C ASP A 211 9.38 -4.03 19.05
N HIS A 212 9.13 -2.78 18.66
CA HIS A 212 9.55 -1.61 19.44
C HIS A 212 8.90 -1.54 20.83
N ILE A 213 7.62 -1.93 20.92
CA ILE A 213 6.89 -2.03 22.19
C ILE A 213 7.54 -3.11 23.08
N ASN A 214 7.95 -4.24 22.51
CA ASN A 214 8.40 -5.42 23.26
C ASN A 214 9.89 -5.46 23.66
N GLY A 215 10.67 -4.39 23.50
CA GLY A 215 12.13 -4.46 23.75
C GLY A 215 13.03 -4.27 22.54
N GLY A 216 12.47 -4.30 21.34
CA GLY A 216 13.20 -4.55 20.11
C GLY A 216 13.69 -6.00 20.08
N ALA A 217 13.07 -6.87 19.28
CA ALA A 217 13.53 -8.25 19.17
C ALA A 217 15.01 -8.28 18.71
N GLN A 218 15.86 -9.05 19.40
CA GLN A 218 17.24 -9.27 18.97
C GLN A 218 17.23 -9.86 17.55
N GLY A 219 17.72 -9.10 16.56
CA GLY A 219 17.77 -9.51 15.16
C GLY A 219 16.65 -9.00 14.26
N ALA A 220 15.69 -8.21 14.76
CA ALA A 220 14.68 -7.57 13.90
C ALA A 220 15.34 -6.55 12.95
N PRO A 221 14.92 -6.46 11.67
CA PRO A 221 15.41 -5.45 10.75
C PRO A 221 15.12 -4.05 11.30
N ARG A 222 16.15 -3.35 11.78
CA ARG A 222 16.00 -1.95 12.19
C ARG A 222 15.94 -1.09 10.93
N LEU A 223 14.87 -0.31 10.79
CA LEU A 223 14.83 0.70 9.73
C LEU A 223 15.97 1.72 9.97
N PRO A 224 16.55 2.31 8.91
CA PRO A 224 17.68 3.24 9.05
C PRO A 224 17.38 4.50 9.87
N SER A 225 16.08 4.78 10.09
CA SER A 225 15.60 5.93 10.84
C SER A 225 14.65 5.47 11.94
N GLU A 226 14.84 6.03 13.13
CA GLU A 226 13.93 5.93 14.26
C GLU A 226 12.77 6.95 14.16
N ILE A 227 12.67 7.72 13.07
CA ILE A 227 11.60 8.67 12.83
C ILE A 227 10.62 8.09 11.81
N TYR A 228 9.38 7.91 12.23
CA TYR A 228 8.30 7.38 11.40
C TYR A 228 7.27 8.43 11.04
N ARG A 229 6.68 8.24 9.85
CA ARG A 229 5.61 9.07 9.28
C ARG A 229 4.28 8.33 9.41
N PHE A 230 3.74 8.24 10.61
CA PHE A 230 2.55 7.44 10.90
C PHE A 230 1.32 7.94 10.15
N VAL A 231 0.47 7.01 9.73
CA VAL A 231 -0.86 7.26 9.18
C VAL A 231 -1.80 6.11 9.54
N ASP A 232 -3.08 6.41 9.81
CA ASP A 232 -4.07 5.37 10.10
C ASP A 232 -4.50 4.66 8.81
N VAL A 233 -4.62 3.34 8.85
CA VAL A 233 -5.04 2.50 7.71
C VAL A 233 -6.41 2.91 7.17
N ARG A 234 -7.31 3.41 8.02
CA ARG A 234 -8.64 3.90 7.62
C ARG A 234 -8.51 5.16 6.78
N ASP A 235 -7.63 6.08 7.16
CA ASP A 235 -7.37 7.31 6.41
C ASP A 235 -6.76 7.00 5.05
N VAL A 236 -5.83 6.04 4.99
CA VAL A 236 -5.27 5.55 3.72
C VAL A 236 -6.37 4.98 2.83
N ALA A 237 -7.24 4.12 3.36
CA ALA A 237 -8.35 3.54 2.58
C ALA A 237 -9.35 4.61 2.10
N TYR A 238 -9.69 5.59 2.95
CA TYR A 238 -10.52 6.73 2.56
C TYR A 238 -9.87 7.58 1.46
N ALA A 239 -8.56 7.83 1.54
CA ALA A 239 -7.85 8.59 0.52
C ALA A 239 -7.88 7.90 -0.85
N HIS A 240 -7.78 6.57 -0.89
CA HIS A 240 -7.95 5.82 -2.14
C HIS A 240 -9.36 6.02 -2.72
N ILE A 241 -10.39 5.88 -1.90
CA ILE A 241 -11.78 6.08 -2.34
C ILE A 241 -12.01 7.52 -2.81
N GLN A 242 -11.45 8.51 -2.12
CA GLN A 242 -11.56 9.91 -2.54
C GLN A 242 -10.82 10.18 -3.85
N ALA A 243 -9.65 9.58 -4.08
CA ALA A 243 -8.95 9.67 -5.35
C ALA A 243 -9.75 9.09 -6.53
N LEU A 244 -10.60 8.10 -6.26
CA LEU A 244 -11.59 7.62 -7.22
C LEU A 244 -12.77 8.58 -7.38
N GLU A 245 -13.42 8.96 -6.27
CA GLU A 245 -14.71 9.65 -6.29
C GLU A 245 -14.62 11.15 -6.62
N ILE A 246 -13.46 11.78 -6.41
CA ILE A 246 -13.23 13.20 -6.72
C ILE A 246 -12.72 13.32 -8.16
N PRO A 247 -13.51 13.86 -9.10
CA PRO A 247 -13.10 13.89 -10.51
C PRO A 247 -11.82 14.69 -10.77
N SER A 248 -11.61 15.76 -10.00
CA SER A 248 -10.43 16.63 -10.09
C SER A 248 -9.18 16.08 -9.39
N ALA A 249 -9.26 14.93 -8.73
CA ALA A 249 -8.07 14.31 -8.14
C ALA A 249 -7.10 13.88 -9.23
N SER A 250 -5.87 14.36 -9.14
CA SER A 250 -4.79 14.07 -10.09
C SER A 250 -3.44 13.97 -9.39
N GLY A 251 -2.49 13.27 -10.01
CA GLY A 251 -1.10 13.28 -9.56
C GLY A 251 -0.87 12.38 -8.35
N ARG A 252 -0.06 12.89 -7.40
CA ARG A 252 0.42 12.16 -6.22
C ARG A 252 -0.22 12.75 -4.97
N TYR A 253 -0.32 11.98 -3.89
CA TYR A 253 -0.82 12.47 -2.60
C TYR A 253 -0.03 11.86 -1.45
N CYS A 254 0.65 12.70 -0.65
CA CYS A 254 1.33 12.29 0.56
C CYS A 254 0.33 11.99 1.67
N LEU A 255 0.35 10.76 2.20
CA LEU A 255 -0.55 10.33 3.28
C LEU A 255 0.25 10.09 4.56
N VAL A 256 0.39 11.16 5.35
CA VAL A 256 1.09 11.18 6.64
C VAL A 256 0.24 11.94 7.65
N GLY A 257 -0.14 11.27 8.75
CA GLY A 257 -0.86 11.90 9.85
C GLY A 257 0.07 12.56 10.86
N ARG A 258 1.16 11.88 11.25
CA ARG A 258 2.15 12.42 12.21
C ARG A 258 3.56 11.94 11.92
N VAL A 259 4.52 12.86 11.96
CA VAL A 259 5.95 12.52 12.00
C VAL A 259 6.39 12.48 13.46
N THR A 260 6.95 11.37 13.91
CA THR A 260 7.39 11.23 15.31
C THR A 260 8.56 10.26 15.42
N HIS A 261 9.40 10.50 16.41
CA HIS A 261 10.40 9.53 16.82
C HIS A 261 9.72 8.31 17.44
N VAL A 262 10.26 7.12 17.23
CA VAL A 262 9.68 5.86 17.71
C VAL A 262 9.62 5.80 19.23
N SER A 263 10.61 6.38 19.93
CA SER A 263 10.60 6.48 21.39
C SER A 263 9.40 7.28 21.90
N ASP A 264 8.97 8.32 21.20
CA ASP A 264 7.77 9.08 21.58
C ASP A 264 6.49 8.30 21.29
N ALA A 265 6.47 7.51 20.21
CA ALA A 265 5.36 6.59 19.95
C ALA A 265 5.25 5.49 21.03
N VAL A 266 6.39 4.96 21.49
CA VAL A 266 6.45 3.99 22.60
C VAL A 266 6.01 4.62 23.92
N LYS A 267 6.39 5.88 24.21
CA LYS A 267 5.88 6.61 25.39
C LYS A 267 4.36 6.73 25.36
N ILE A 268 3.78 7.15 24.22
CA ILE A 268 2.33 7.22 24.04
C ILE A 268 1.68 5.85 24.31
N ALA A 269 2.28 4.76 23.82
CA ALA A 269 1.77 3.42 24.08
C ALA A 269 1.76 3.07 25.58
N HIS A 270 2.80 3.43 26.34
CA HIS A 270 2.85 3.21 27.79
C HIS A 270 1.87 4.10 28.58
N GLU A 271 1.65 5.34 28.14
CA GLU A 271 0.64 6.22 28.72
C GLU A 271 -0.77 5.65 28.55
N LEU A 272 -1.06 5.06 27.38
CA LEU A 272 -2.34 4.41 27.09
C LEU A 272 -2.48 3.03 27.75
N TYR A 273 -1.37 2.31 27.92
CA TYR A 273 -1.33 0.95 28.48
C TYR A 273 -0.28 0.85 29.60
N PRO A 274 -0.57 1.35 30.82
CA PRO A 274 0.41 1.44 31.91
C PRO A 274 0.96 0.10 32.42
N THR A 275 0.30 -1.02 32.11
CA THR A 275 0.73 -2.37 32.49
C THR A 275 1.67 -3.02 31.47
N LEU A 276 1.93 -2.37 30.34
CA LEU A 276 2.88 -2.83 29.34
C LEU A 276 4.30 -2.72 29.92
N PRO A 277 5.13 -3.78 29.86
CA PRO A 277 6.49 -3.73 30.37
C PRO A 277 7.34 -2.75 29.55
N PHE A 278 8.10 -1.90 30.23
CA PHE A 278 9.08 -1.06 29.55
C PHE A 278 10.20 -1.94 28.98
N PRO A 279 10.65 -1.67 27.75
CA PRO A 279 11.84 -2.33 27.22
C PRO A 279 13.04 -2.03 28.12
N GLU A 280 13.64 -3.06 28.73
CA GLU A 280 14.92 -2.92 29.44
C GLU A 280 15.99 -2.46 28.44
N LYS A 281 16.75 -1.42 28.82
CA LYS A 281 17.74 -0.76 27.97
C LYS A 281 18.90 -1.67 27.55
#